data_AF-A0A023BCM4-F1
#
_entry.id   AF-A0A023BCM4-F1
#
_cell.length_a   1.000
_cell.length_b   1.000
_cell.length_c   1.000
_cell.angle_alpha   90.00
_cell.angle_beta   90.00
_cell.angle_gamma   90.00
#
_symmetry.space_group_name_H-M   'P 1'
#
loop_
_entity.id
_entity.type
_entity.pdbx_description
1 polymer ?
#
loop_
_entity_poly.entity_id
_entity_poly.type
_entity_poly.pdbx_seq_one_letter_code
_entity_poly.pdbx_strand_id
1 'polypeptide(L)'
;MELERAAGFQLSAEGRRRMAGVSREITKVLRRQRAKNEVRLLRSVSWCWAQLALFMQSELSKAEFARLETAARKTVQAPAEMPGWQVLAVGLDKRALYTDLSRWLRPVASEGLPLGWICRDPIFFDWFPRNLGTLPGNMDRVMAATELTRRFDPPVDDVQWNKPKGVPFAVALRKFWGELMFGKLVHIWRVRYNPPPNTSDEWLVSCLFCAARVPVIRVAALYRKICQDSGFQPPQLEPLSQPELLSQPRPLAQPDLSPQEDPTAGPETAAKTDVALEARTAFLERRYTDAGRPDAVEAAKIDAAAIQADLVERRTALLARLMSGSDPSEESSLSDPRVSQLTEFVYGWLQTVLREVNGNGVVLVPVNFSMCCWRWLLLAGVMIEKMDGDRLQGLLSQAETVIPRPKNVGKQWYLACVLEDLISSSLMNIWLSDVFNLTEPNWYSRQTLYVEYFPHNQPVSLRLGLESTKLVSAACTAMHWLACGETMYHERNRFDERNLTWIETKQDEPAKQIPLELGEPLFRELVGLWRDLIPAPETVTDCQYVSSFLKLSPMRAIQRMNCFKSWKKIGTKAQPIMYLSRKRNKDDVDMPLKKPCSSN
;
A
#
# COMPACT_ATOMS: atom_id res chain seq x y z
N MET A 1 -10.01 44.30 6.88
CA MET A 1 -11.18 43.53 6.41
C MET A 1 -11.27 42.16 7.07
N GLU A 2 -10.59 41.11 6.61
CA GLU A 2 -10.59 39.81 7.34
C GLU A 2 -9.96 39.91 8.75
N LEU A 3 -8.94 40.76 8.95
CA LEU A 3 -8.43 41.05 10.30
C LEU A 3 -9.47 41.76 11.20
N GLU A 4 -10.24 42.70 10.65
CA GLU A 4 -11.31 43.38 11.37
C GLU A 4 -12.42 42.38 11.73
N ARG A 5 -12.80 41.53 10.77
CA ARG A 5 -13.79 40.45 10.94
C ARG A 5 -13.35 39.39 11.95
N ALA A 6 -12.10 38.95 11.87
CA ALA A 6 -11.52 37.96 12.79
C ALA A 6 -11.46 38.51 14.22
N ALA A 7 -11.26 39.83 14.37
CA ALA A 7 -11.33 40.52 15.64
C ALA A 7 -12.77 40.89 16.07
N GLY A 8 -13.79 40.45 15.33
CA GLY A 8 -15.21 40.70 15.64
C GLY A 8 -15.70 42.13 15.37
N PHE A 9 -14.89 42.96 14.71
CA PHE A 9 -15.25 44.34 14.39
C PHE A 9 -16.09 44.41 13.11
N GLN A 10 -17.04 45.35 13.07
CA GLN A 10 -17.63 45.78 11.81
C GLN A 10 -16.55 46.37 10.91
N LEU A 11 -16.64 46.13 9.60
CA LEU A 11 -15.72 46.77 8.65
C LEU A 11 -15.71 48.30 8.84
N SER A 12 -14.51 48.87 8.83
CA SER A 12 -14.33 50.31 8.77
C SER A 12 -15.06 50.91 7.56
N ALA A 13 -15.40 52.21 7.64
CA ALA A 13 -16.04 52.91 6.52
C ALA A 13 -15.22 52.78 5.21
N GLU A 14 -13.90 52.75 5.33
CA GLU A 14 -12.99 52.50 4.21
C GLU A 14 -13.11 51.07 3.67
N GLY A 15 -13.16 50.06 4.55
CA GLY A 15 -13.42 48.66 4.18
C GLY A 15 -14.74 48.51 3.40
N ARG A 16 -15.82 49.12 3.89
CA ARG A 16 -17.13 49.12 3.21
C ARG A 16 -17.09 49.82 1.84
N ARG A 17 -16.44 50.99 1.73
CA ARG A 17 -16.26 51.69 0.44
C ARG A 17 -15.49 50.83 -0.57
N ARG A 18 -14.43 50.16 -0.15
CA ARG A 18 -13.66 49.24 -1.00
C ARG A 18 -14.52 48.06 -1.46
N MET A 19 -15.31 47.47 -0.57
CA MET A 19 -16.22 46.37 -0.91
C MET A 19 -17.30 46.76 -1.92
N ALA A 20 -17.89 47.95 -1.78
CA ALA A 20 -18.80 48.50 -2.77
C ALA A 20 -18.11 48.70 -4.15
N GLY A 21 -16.83 49.08 -4.15
CA GLY A 21 -15.98 49.10 -5.34
C GLY A 21 -15.83 47.73 -6.01
N VAL A 22 -15.47 46.71 -5.23
CA VAL A 22 -15.28 45.32 -5.71
C VAL A 22 -16.60 44.75 -6.26
N SER A 23 -17.74 45.00 -5.60
CA SER A 23 -19.08 44.56 -6.05
C SER A 23 -19.42 45.06 -7.47
N ARG A 24 -19.09 46.32 -7.77
CA ARG A 24 -19.28 46.88 -9.13
C ARG A 24 -18.41 46.18 -10.17
N GLU A 25 -17.16 45.89 -9.83
CA GLU A 25 -16.25 45.15 -10.71
C GLU A 25 -16.70 43.70 -10.92
N ILE A 26 -17.20 43.04 -9.90
CA ILE A 26 -17.76 41.67 -10.01
C ILE A 26 -18.94 41.63 -10.97
N THR A 27 -19.81 42.63 -10.94
CA THR A 27 -20.92 42.70 -11.90
C THR A 27 -20.41 42.75 -13.35
N LYS A 28 -19.29 43.45 -13.60
CA LYS A 28 -18.62 43.45 -14.92
C LYS A 28 -18.02 42.08 -15.25
N VAL A 29 -17.36 41.44 -14.28
CA VAL A 29 -16.78 40.10 -14.44
C VAL A 29 -17.85 39.05 -14.76
N LEU A 30 -18.97 39.06 -14.04
CA LEU A 30 -20.09 38.15 -14.28
C LEU A 30 -20.70 38.32 -15.68
N ARG A 31 -20.60 39.50 -16.30
CA ARG A 31 -21.06 39.71 -17.69
C ARG A 31 -20.11 39.19 -18.77
N ARG A 32 -18.86 38.86 -18.44
CA ARG A 32 -17.90 38.34 -19.43
C ARG A 32 -18.43 37.03 -20.02
N GLN A 33 -18.50 36.94 -21.36
CA GLN A 33 -18.77 35.68 -22.04
C GLN A 33 -17.53 34.79 -21.90
N ARG A 34 -17.70 33.57 -21.40
CA ARG A 34 -16.63 32.58 -21.42
C ARG A 34 -17.12 31.35 -22.15
N ALA A 35 -16.43 31.01 -23.23
CA ALA A 35 -16.69 29.83 -24.05
C ALA A 35 -15.74 28.69 -23.67
N LYS A 36 -16.27 27.46 -23.80
CA LYS A 36 -15.58 26.17 -23.90
C LYS A 36 -14.79 25.70 -22.68
N ASN A 37 -15.53 25.32 -21.64
CA ASN A 37 -15.35 24.05 -20.90
C ASN A 37 -16.48 23.95 -19.86
N GLU A 38 -17.70 23.80 -20.36
CA GLU A 38 -18.96 23.96 -19.60
C GLU A 38 -19.43 22.72 -18.84
N VAL A 39 -18.62 21.66 -18.75
CA VAL A 39 -18.98 20.46 -17.96
C VAL A 39 -18.27 20.47 -16.60
N ARG A 40 -18.11 21.65 -15.98
CA ARG A 40 -17.90 21.70 -14.52
C ARG A 40 -19.26 21.72 -13.85
N LEU A 41 -19.54 20.65 -13.10
CA LEU A 41 -20.74 20.51 -12.27
C LEU A 41 -20.92 21.78 -11.43
N LEU A 42 -22.14 22.29 -11.37
CA LEU A 42 -22.56 23.40 -10.48
C LEU A 42 -22.25 23.15 -9.00
N ARG A 43 -21.86 21.91 -8.69
CA ARG A 43 -21.57 21.40 -7.36
C ARG A 43 -20.18 21.77 -6.86
N SER A 44 -19.27 22.31 -7.68
CA SER A 44 -17.91 22.64 -7.24
C SER A 44 -17.43 24.05 -7.62
N VAL A 45 -16.72 24.71 -6.71
CA VAL A 45 -16.05 26.02 -6.94
C VAL A 45 -14.70 26.06 -6.25
N SER A 46 -13.75 26.88 -6.73
CA SER A 46 -12.49 27.07 -6.01
C SER A 46 -12.73 27.72 -4.63
N TRP A 47 -11.98 27.29 -3.61
CA TRP A 47 -12.08 27.79 -2.24
C TRP A 47 -12.09 29.33 -2.16
N CYS A 48 -11.18 29.98 -2.89
CA CYS A 48 -11.04 31.44 -2.86
C CYS A 48 -12.31 32.19 -3.33
N TRP A 49 -13.09 31.63 -4.26
CA TRP A 49 -14.34 32.25 -4.72
C TRP A 49 -15.48 32.05 -3.74
N ALA A 50 -15.53 30.89 -3.07
CA ALA A 50 -16.47 30.65 -1.98
C ALA A 50 -16.21 31.60 -0.81
N GLN A 51 -14.94 31.78 -0.43
CA GLN A 51 -14.54 32.71 0.61
C GLN A 51 -14.94 34.15 0.26
N LEU A 52 -14.69 34.58 -0.97
CA LEU A 52 -15.09 35.91 -1.44
C LEU A 52 -16.62 36.10 -1.41
N ALA A 53 -17.38 35.10 -1.86
CA ALA A 53 -18.83 35.18 -1.89
C ALA A 53 -19.45 35.24 -0.49
N LEU A 54 -18.94 34.44 0.45
CA LEU A 54 -19.36 34.47 1.86
C LEU A 54 -18.97 35.79 2.53
N PHE A 55 -17.78 36.31 2.24
CA PHE A 55 -17.36 37.63 2.69
C PHE A 55 -18.29 38.72 2.15
N MET A 56 -18.71 38.63 0.88
CA MET A 56 -19.68 39.58 0.33
C MET A 56 -21.06 39.47 0.94
N GLN A 57 -21.48 38.25 1.29
CA GLN A 57 -22.76 38.03 1.92
C GLN A 57 -22.83 38.65 3.32
N SER A 58 -21.74 38.62 4.09
CA SER A 58 -21.71 39.21 5.43
C SER A 58 -21.59 40.73 5.40
N GLU A 59 -20.86 41.28 4.43
CA GLU A 59 -20.46 42.70 4.47
C GLU A 59 -21.30 43.64 3.60
N LEU A 60 -21.97 43.13 2.56
CA LEU A 60 -22.83 43.95 1.72
C LEU A 60 -24.23 44.05 2.32
N SER A 61 -24.92 45.16 2.02
CA SER A 61 -26.35 45.22 2.33
C SER A 61 -27.11 44.12 1.58
N LYS A 62 -28.23 43.65 2.16
CA LYS A 62 -29.08 42.61 1.56
C LYS A 62 -29.47 42.95 0.11
N ALA A 63 -29.73 44.23 -0.18
CA ALA A 63 -30.07 44.70 -1.52
C ALA A 63 -28.88 44.70 -2.50
N GLU A 64 -27.66 45.01 -2.03
CA GLU A 64 -26.45 44.92 -2.84
C GLU A 64 -26.09 43.48 -3.17
N PHE A 65 -26.14 42.60 -2.17
CA PHE A 65 -25.86 41.18 -2.38
C PHE A 65 -26.91 40.53 -3.29
N ALA A 66 -28.20 40.84 -3.11
CA ALA A 66 -29.26 40.34 -3.99
C ALA A 66 -29.07 40.76 -5.47
N ARG A 67 -28.50 41.94 -5.72
CA ARG A 67 -28.14 42.39 -7.08
C ARG A 67 -27.02 41.54 -7.67
N LEU A 68 -25.98 41.21 -6.90
CA LEU A 68 -24.91 40.32 -7.32
C LEU A 68 -25.41 38.89 -7.57
N GLU A 69 -26.23 38.37 -6.67
CA GLU A 69 -26.87 37.06 -6.82
C GLU A 69 -27.72 37.00 -8.08
N THR A 70 -28.57 38.01 -8.31
CA THR A 70 -29.40 38.10 -9.52
C THR A 70 -28.53 38.13 -10.78
N ALA A 71 -27.42 38.89 -10.76
CA ALA A 71 -26.47 38.90 -11.86
C ALA A 71 -25.83 37.52 -12.06
N ALA A 72 -25.47 36.81 -10.99
CA ALA A 72 -24.89 35.47 -11.05
C ALA A 72 -25.91 34.42 -11.56
N ARG A 73 -27.17 34.46 -11.15
CA ARG A 73 -28.24 33.57 -11.64
C ARG A 73 -28.53 33.75 -13.13
N LYS A 74 -28.41 34.97 -13.67
CA LYS A 74 -28.49 35.21 -15.12
C LYS A 74 -27.36 34.55 -15.90
N THR A 75 -26.27 34.25 -15.22
CA THR A 75 -25.02 33.78 -15.84
C THR A 75 -24.76 32.29 -15.65
N VAL A 76 -25.42 31.68 -14.68
CA VAL A 76 -25.28 30.29 -14.29
C VAL A 76 -26.67 29.74 -14.02
N GLN A 77 -27.04 28.64 -14.67
CA GLN A 77 -28.29 27.94 -14.39
C GLN A 77 -28.24 27.26 -13.01
N ALA A 78 -28.45 28.02 -11.94
CA ALA A 78 -28.46 27.51 -10.57
C ALA A 78 -29.91 27.17 -10.14
N PRO A 79 -30.13 26.05 -9.42
CA PRO A 79 -31.43 25.75 -8.81
C PRO A 79 -31.94 26.91 -7.95
N ALA A 80 -33.26 27.10 -7.90
CA ALA A 80 -33.89 28.15 -7.07
C ALA A 80 -33.50 28.02 -5.59
N GLU A 81 -33.31 26.79 -5.11
CA GLU A 81 -32.93 26.50 -3.72
C GLU A 81 -31.46 26.73 -3.38
N MET A 82 -30.59 26.93 -4.37
CA MET A 82 -29.16 27.11 -4.12
C MET A 82 -28.92 28.44 -3.38
N PRO A 83 -28.24 28.45 -2.21
CA PRO A 83 -27.92 29.67 -1.47
C PRO A 83 -27.21 30.72 -2.33
N GLY A 84 -27.55 32.00 -2.14
CA GLY A 84 -27.06 33.09 -2.99
C GLY A 84 -25.53 33.20 -3.07
N TRP A 85 -24.81 32.92 -1.99
CA TRP A 85 -23.33 32.89 -1.99
C TRP A 85 -22.76 31.77 -2.85
N GLN A 86 -23.42 30.61 -2.89
CA GLN A 86 -22.99 29.50 -3.74
C GLN A 86 -23.16 29.88 -5.21
N VAL A 87 -24.30 30.46 -5.56
CA VAL A 87 -24.56 30.97 -6.92
C VAL A 87 -23.50 31.99 -7.34
N LEU A 88 -23.21 32.95 -6.47
CA LEU A 88 -22.19 33.97 -6.72
C LEU A 88 -20.80 33.35 -6.89
N ALA A 89 -20.41 32.41 -6.03
CA ALA A 89 -19.13 31.71 -6.12
C ALA A 89 -19.01 30.91 -7.44
N VAL A 90 -20.07 30.25 -7.91
CA VAL A 90 -20.05 29.55 -9.22
C VAL A 90 -19.93 30.52 -10.37
N GLY A 91 -20.66 31.64 -10.30
CA GLY A 91 -20.57 32.70 -11.30
C GLY A 91 -19.14 33.23 -11.42
N LEU A 92 -18.49 33.45 -10.28
CA LEU A 92 -17.10 33.89 -10.19
C LEU A 92 -16.13 32.80 -10.69
N ASP A 93 -16.22 31.56 -10.23
CA ASP A 93 -15.31 30.47 -10.66
C ASP A 93 -15.34 30.27 -12.18
N LYS A 94 -16.52 30.41 -12.79
CA LYS A 94 -16.69 30.29 -14.24
C LYS A 94 -16.13 31.49 -15.00
N ARG A 95 -16.22 32.72 -14.50
CA ARG A 95 -16.01 33.94 -15.31
C ARG A 95 -14.86 34.84 -14.87
N ALA A 96 -14.44 34.74 -13.62
CA ALA A 96 -13.34 35.50 -13.05
C ALA A 96 -12.01 34.81 -13.32
N LEU A 97 -10.97 35.62 -13.54
CA LEU A 97 -9.59 35.20 -13.57
C LEU A 97 -8.97 35.39 -12.18
N TYR A 98 -7.94 34.60 -11.87
CA TYR A 98 -7.19 34.81 -10.64
C TYR A 98 -6.54 36.20 -10.61
N THR A 99 -6.23 36.81 -11.77
CA THR A 99 -5.76 38.20 -11.85
C THR A 99 -6.81 39.21 -11.44
N ASP A 100 -8.11 38.93 -11.61
CA ASP A 100 -9.18 39.77 -11.06
C ASP A 100 -9.17 39.68 -9.54
N LEU A 101 -9.10 38.47 -8.98
CA LEU A 101 -8.98 38.25 -7.54
C LEU A 101 -7.74 38.94 -6.98
N SER A 102 -6.57 38.74 -7.58
CA SER A 102 -5.33 39.39 -7.15
C SER A 102 -5.41 40.90 -7.27
N ARG A 103 -6.15 41.47 -8.24
CA ARG A 103 -6.36 42.92 -8.34
C ARG A 103 -7.23 43.43 -7.20
N TRP A 104 -8.29 42.70 -6.84
CA TRP A 104 -9.15 43.03 -5.71
C TRP A 104 -8.43 42.87 -4.36
N LEU A 105 -7.49 41.93 -4.26
CA LEU A 105 -6.70 41.66 -3.07
C LEU A 105 -5.36 42.44 -2.99
N ARG A 106 -4.89 43.05 -4.10
CA ARG A 106 -3.58 43.73 -4.22
C ARG A 106 -3.29 44.74 -3.10
N PRO A 107 -4.25 45.56 -2.63
CA PRO A 107 -4.00 46.51 -1.54
C PRO A 107 -3.65 45.87 -0.18
N VAL A 108 -3.73 44.54 -0.07
CA VAL A 108 -3.57 43.77 1.18
C VAL A 108 -2.39 42.78 1.09
N ALA A 109 -1.79 42.62 -0.10
CA ALA A 109 -0.77 41.59 -0.34
C ALA A 109 0.61 41.90 0.27
N SER A 110 0.85 43.11 0.78
CA SER A 110 2.13 43.51 1.39
C SER A 110 2.42 42.84 2.74
N GLU A 111 1.41 42.26 3.40
CA GLU A 111 1.54 41.66 4.75
C GLU A 111 1.39 40.12 4.76
N GLY A 112 1.35 39.49 3.59
CA GLY A 112 1.13 38.04 3.47
C GLY A 112 -0.35 37.68 3.58
N LEU A 113 -0.95 37.22 2.48
CA LEU A 113 -2.33 36.76 2.49
C LEU A 113 -2.43 35.41 3.24
N PRO A 114 -3.46 35.18 4.07
CA PRO A 114 -3.77 33.85 4.59
C PRO A 114 -3.89 32.85 3.43
N LEU A 115 -3.33 31.64 3.60
CA LEU A 115 -3.25 30.58 2.58
C LEU A 115 -4.59 30.30 1.86
N GLY A 116 -5.71 30.53 2.55
CA GLY A 116 -7.08 30.43 2.02
C GLY A 116 -7.33 31.17 0.70
N TRP A 117 -6.81 32.38 0.55
CA TRP A 117 -7.11 33.22 -0.63
C TRP A 117 -6.37 32.79 -1.90
N ILE A 118 -5.37 31.93 -1.77
CA ILE A 118 -4.53 31.44 -2.86
C ILE A 118 -4.96 30.04 -3.31
N CYS A 119 -5.80 29.36 -2.52
CA CYS A 119 -6.22 28.01 -2.78
C CYS A 119 -7.18 27.90 -3.98
N ARG A 120 -6.72 27.13 -4.98
CA ARG A 120 -7.47 26.83 -6.20
C ARG A 120 -8.16 25.47 -6.16
N ASP A 121 -8.03 24.76 -5.06
CA ASP A 121 -8.63 23.44 -4.93
C ASP A 121 -10.17 23.60 -4.86
N PRO A 122 -10.91 22.75 -5.59
CA PRO A 122 -12.36 22.85 -5.62
C PRO A 122 -12.96 22.36 -4.31
N ILE A 123 -13.90 23.13 -3.75
CA ILE A 123 -14.83 22.68 -2.73
C ILE A 123 -16.16 22.29 -3.37
N PHE A 124 -16.91 21.41 -2.71
CA PHE A 124 -18.18 20.91 -3.19
C PHE A 124 -19.32 21.34 -2.28
N PHE A 125 -20.34 22.02 -2.82
CA PHE A 125 -21.41 22.64 -2.01
C PHE A 125 -22.31 21.66 -1.28
N ASP A 126 -22.45 20.45 -1.82
CA ASP A 126 -23.29 19.38 -1.25
C ASP A 126 -22.86 19.04 0.20
N TRP A 127 -21.67 19.48 0.63
CA TRP A 127 -21.07 19.21 1.94
C TRP A 127 -21.06 20.40 2.90
N PHE A 128 -21.58 21.56 2.48
CA PHE A 128 -21.66 22.75 3.35
C PHE A 128 -23.10 23.01 3.79
N PRO A 129 -23.32 23.43 5.06
CA PRO A 129 -24.63 23.91 5.50
C PRO A 129 -25.14 25.02 4.59
N ARG A 130 -26.44 25.00 4.26
CA ARG A 130 -27.07 26.05 3.43
C ARG A 130 -26.92 27.45 4.04
N ASN A 131 -26.80 27.53 5.35
CA ASN A 131 -26.68 28.75 6.17
C ASN A 131 -25.25 29.06 6.63
N LEU A 132 -24.22 28.53 5.95
CA LEU A 132 -22.83 28.83 6.28
C LEU A 132 -22.55 30.34 6.17
N GLY A 133 -22.10 30.98 7.26
CA GLY A 133 -21.75 32.41 7.27
C GLY A 133 -20.25 32.70 7.04
N THR A 134 -19.39 31.74 7.38
CA THR A 134 -17.93 31.82 7.25
C THR A 134 -17.37 30.45 6.89
N LEU A 135 -16.29 30.41 6.10
CA LEU A 135 -15.49 29.19 5.98
C LEU A 135 -14.62 29.02 7.24
N PRO A 136 -14.37 27.77 7.69
CA PRO A 136 -13.47 27.51 8.79
C PRO A 136 -12.05 28.01 8.47
N GLY A 137 -11.35 28.55 9.46
CA GLY A 137 -9.98 29.06 9.28
C GLY A 137 -8.96 27.97 8.92
N ASN A 138 -9.22 26.70 9.27
CA ASN A 138 -8.35 25.58 8.93
C ASN A 138 -8.75 24.96 7.59
N MET A 139 -8.33 25.62 6.52
CA MET A 139 -8.63 25.23 5.14
C MET A 139 -8.21 23.79 4.83
N ASP A 140 -7.02 23.37 5.25
CA ASP A 140 -6.47 22.06 4.87
C ASP A 140 -7.30 20.90 5.43
N ARG A 141 -7.81 21.04 6.66
CA ARG A 141 -8.72 20.04 7.25
C ARG A 141 -10.05 19.97 6.51
N VAL A 142 -10.62 21.11 6.11
CA VAL A 142 -11.91 21.15 5.39
C VAL A 142 -11.74 20.62 3.96
N MET A 143 -10.66 20.98 3.28
CA MET A 143 -10.34 20.48 1.95
C MET A 143 -10.07 18.97 1.97
N ALA A 144 -9.31 18.48 2.94
CA ALA A 144 -9.08 17.05 3.14
C ALA A 144 -10.39 16.32 3.43
N ALA A 145 -11.23 16.82 4.34
CA ALA A 145 -12.52 16.21 4.66
C ALA A 145 -13.46 16.21 3.45
N THR A 146 -13.56 17.31 2.71
CA THR A 146 -14.40 17.41 1.51
C THR A 146 -13.92 16.43 0.43
N GLU A 147 -12.61 16.39 0.18
CA GLU A 147 -12.05 15.51 -0.85
C GLU A 147 -12.14 14.03 -0.45
N LEU A 148 -11.98 13.72 0.84
CA LEU A 148 -12.17 12.36 1.36
C LEU A 148 -13.63 11.96 1.28
N THR A 149 -14.56 12.77 1.76
CA THR A 149 -15.99 12.42 1.72
C THR A 149 -16.52 12.30 0.29
N ARG A 150 -16.07 13.17 -0.63
CA ARG A 150 -16.39 13.06 -2.06
C ARG A 150 -15.87 11.77 -2.67
N ARG A 151 -14.67 11.34 -2.26
CA ARG A 151 -14.06 10.12 -2.79
C ARG A 151 -14.62 8.88 -2.12
N PHE A 152 -15.00 8.97 -0.85
CA PHE A 152 -15.61 7.91 -0.03
C PHE A 152 -17.13 7.98 -0.06
N ASP A 153 -17.68 8.28 -1.23
CA ASP A 153 -19.10 8.14 -1.48
C ASP A 153 -19.38 6.99 -2.47
N PRO A 154 -19.00 5.74 -2.16
CA PRO A 154 -19.42 4.61 -2.96
C PRO A 154 -20.95 4.45 -2.87
N PRO A 155 -21.59 3.88 -3.92
CA PRO A 155 -22.94 3.34 -3.80
C PRO A 155 -23.04 2.43 -2.57
N VAL A 156 -24.17 2.49 -1.84
CA VAL A 156 -24.37 1.70 -0.61
C VAL A 156 -24.17 0.21 -0.88
N ASP A 157 -24.62 -0.26 -2.04
CA ASP A 157 -24.52 -1.67 -2.46
C ASP A 157 -23.08 -2.14 -2.77
N ASP A 158 -22.15 -1.21 -2.99
CA ASP A 158 -20.75 -1.55 -3.27
C ASP A 158 -19.93 -1.79 -1.99
N VAL A 159 -20.49 -1.49 -0.82
CA VAL A 159 -19.76 -1.56 0.46
C VAL A 159 -19.71 -3.00 0.98
N GLN A 160 -18.53 -3.61 0.89
CA GLN A 160 -18.26 -4.95 1.43
C GLN A 160 -17.73 -4.85 2.86
N TRP A 161 -18.61 -5.06 3.84
CA TRP A 161 -18.30 -4.98 5.28
C TRP A 161 -17.25 -5.99 5.77
N ASN A 162 -17.06 -7.08 5.03
CA ASN A 162 -16.10 -8.14 5.34
C ASN A 162 -14.72 -7.97 4.68
N LYS A 163 -14.43 -6.85 3.99
CA LYS A 163 -13.15 -6.64 3.28
C LYS A 163 -12.47 -5.31 3.64
N PRO A 164 -11.90 -5.21 4.85
CA PRO A 164 -11.35 -3.98 5.40
C PRO A 164 -9.92 -3.70 4.93
N LYS A 165 -9.66 -3.49 3.63
CA LYS A 165 -8.28 -3.25 3.14
C LYS A 165 -7.70 -1.85 3.47
N GLY A 166 -8.43 -1.02 4.21
CA GLY A 166 -8.09 0.37 4.51
C GLY A 166 -8.00 0.74 6.00
N VAL A 167 -8.06 -0.22 6.93
CA VAL A 167 -7.99 0.05 8.39
C VAL A 167 -6.78 0.92 8.76
N PRO A 168 -5.56 0.64 8.25
CA PRO A 168 -4.45 1.50 8.58
C PRO A 168 -4.64 2.97 8.17
N PHE A 169 -5.29 3.19 7.03
CA PHE A 169 -5.58 4.54 6.57
C PHE A 169 -6.66 5.20 7.43
N ALA A 170 -7.65 4.45 7.89
CA ALA A 170 -8.65 4.94 8.82
C ALA A 170 -8.04 5.36 10.17
N VAL A 171 -7.13 4.55 10.74
CA VAL A 171 -6.36 4.89 11.95
C VAL A 171 -5.56 6.18 11.74
N ALA A 172 -4.88 6.29 10.59
CA ALA A 172 -4.12 7.48 10.22
C ALA A 172 -5.01 8.73 10.11
N LEU A 173 -6.22 8.60 9.53
CA LEU A 173 -7.20 9.68 9.47
C LEU A 173 -7.71 10.08 10.87
N ARG A 174 -7.98 9.10 11.74
CA ARG A 174 -8.40 9.37 13.13
C ARG A 174 -7.35 10.18 13.87
N LYS A 175 -6.09 9.78 13.76
CA LYS A 175 -4.97 10.53 14.34
C LYS A 175 -4.84 11.94 13.76
N PHE A 176 -4.99 12.11 12.45
CA PHE A 176 -4.88 13.41 11.81
C PHE A 176 -5.99 14.39 12.21
N TRP A 177 -7.23 13.94 12.17
CA TRP A 177 -8.38 14.79 12.47
C TRP A 177 -8.64 14.95 13.97
N GLY A 178 -8.09 14.04 14.77
CA GLY A 178 -8.44 13.89 16.17
C GLY A 178 -9.78 13.17 16.34
N GLU A 179 -9.96 12.59 17.53
CA GLU A 179 -11.12 11.80 17.94
C GLU A 179 -12.46 12.45 17.58
N LEU A 180 -12.60 13.73 17.91
CA LEU A 180 -13.87 14.45 17.75
C LEU A 180 -14.28 14.62 16.28
N MET A 181 -13.35 14.99 15.39
CA MET A 181 -13.67 15.24 13.99
C MET A 181 -13.81 13.92 13.22
N PHE A 182 -12.98 12.93 13.53
CA PHE A 182 -13.11 11.59 12.96
C PHE A 182 -14.46 10.97 13.34
N GLY A 183 -14.84 11.01 14.63
CA GLY A 183 -16.12 10.51 15.11
C GLY A 183 -17.32 11.21 14.46
N LYS A 184 -17.24 12.53 14.21
CA LYS A 184 -18.30 13.26 13.47
C LYS A 184 -18.45 12.78 12.03
N LEU A 185 -17.34 12.57 11.31
CA LEU A 185 -17.38 12.05 9.93
C LEU A 185 -17.91 10.62 9.90
N VAL A 186 -17.45 9.80 10.83
CA VAL A 186 -17.94 8.43 11.00
C VAL A 186 -19.42 8.41 11.31
N HIS A 187 -19.92 9.29 12.18
CA HIS A 187 -21.35 9.40 12.46
C HIS A 187 -22.17 9.68 11.18
N ILE A 188 -21.71 10.62 10.34
CA ILE A 188 -22.35 10.90 9.04
C ILE A 188 -22.36 9.65 8.16
N TRP A 189 -21.25 8.91 8.09
CA TRP A 189 -21.17 7.67 7.34
C TRP A 189 -22.02 6.54 7.92
N ARG A 190 -22.12 6.42 9.25
CA ARG A 190 -23.00 5.43 9.89
C ARG A 190 -24.46 5.68 9.55
N VAL A 191 -24.90 6.94 9.64
CA VAL A 191 -26.27 7.34 9.27
C VAL A 191 -26.55 7.02 7.80
N ARG A 192 -25.55 7.20 6.92
CA ARG A 192 -25.71 6.98 5.49
C ARG A 192 -25.69 5.51 5.07
N TYR A 193 -24.75 4.73 5.59
CA TYR A 193 -24.46 3.37 5.12
C TYR A 193 -25.05 2.27 6.00
N ASN A 194 -25.51 2.61 7.20
CA ASN A 194 -26.08 1.69 8.18
C ASN A 194 -25.22 0.41 8.37
N PRO A 195 -23.94 0.54 8.78
CA PRO A 195 -23.06 -0.61 8.97
C PRO A 195 -23.59 -1.55 10.05
N PRO A 196 -23.16 -2.84 10.07
CA PRO A 196 -23.44 -3.75 11.16
C PRO A 196 -23.12 -3.13 12.53
N PRO A 197 -23.90 -3.40 13.59
CA PRO A 197 -23.82 -2.68 14.88
C PRO A 197 -22.45 -2.76 15.56
N ASN A 198 -21.70 -3.85 15.34
CA ASN A 198 -20.37 -4.06 15.92
C ASN A 198 -19.23 -3.54 15.04
N THR A 199 -19.53 -2.86 13.93
CA THR A 199 -18.48 -2.27 13.08
C THR A 199 -17.80 -1.14 13.84
N SER A 200 -16.48 -1.17 14.05
CA SER A 200 -15.76 -0.03 14.63
C SER A 200 -15.64 1.14 13.65
N ASP A 201 -15.28 2.31 14.16
CA ASP A 201 -15.20 3.53 13.35
C ASP A 201 -14.11 3.40 12.25
N GLU A 202 -12.95 2.86 12.59
CA GLU A 202 -11.88 2.58 11.64
C GLU A 202 -12.29 1.57 10.57
N TRP A 203 -13.06 0.57 10.99
CA TRP A 203 -13.55 -0.47 10.10
C TRP A 203 -14.52 0.09 9.06
N LEU A 204 -15.47 0.92 9.49
CA LEU A 204 -16.38 1.60 8.59
C LEU A 204 -15.61 2.38 7.53
N VAL A 205 -14.65 3.21 7.95
CA VAL A 205 -13.85 4.01 7.02
C VAL A 205 -13.03 3.14 6.08
N SER A 206 -12.49 2.03 6.58
CA SER A 206 -11.76 1.03 5.80
C SER A 206 -12.62 0.41 4.70
N CYS A 207 -13.85 -0.01 5.01
CA CYS A 207 -14.78 -0.59 4.05
C CYS A 207 -15.20 0.43 2.99
N LEU A 208 -15.50 1.68 3.40
CA LEU A 208 -15.83 2.76 2.48
C LEU A 208 -14.67 3.09 1.54
N PHE A 209 -13.44 3.06 2.05
CA PHE A 209 -12.23 3.25 1.26
C PHE A 209 -12.10 2.21 0.14
N CYS A 210 -12.32 0.95 0.49
CA CYS A 210 -12.23 -0.17 -0.45
C CYS A 210 -13.31 -0.08 -1.52
N ALA A 211 -14.55 0.19 -1.12
CA ALA A 211 -15.69 0.32 -2.01
C ALA A 211 -15.54 1.51 -2.97
N ALA A 212 -14.99 2.62 -2.48
CA ALA A 212 -14.71 3.81 -3.27
C ALA A 212 -13.61 3.65 -4.33
N ARG A 213 -12.87 2.52 -4.32
CA ARG A 213 -11.74 2.24 -5.22
C ARG A 213 -10.74 3.40 -5.31
N VAL A 214 -10.54 4.14 -4.22
CA VAL A 214 -9.67 5.31 -4.25
C VAL A 214 -8.23 4.83 -4.46
N PRO A 215 -7.53 5.30 -5.51
CA PRO A 215 -6.16 4.86 -5.75
C PRO A 215 -5.29 5.22 -4.55
N VAL A 216 -4.64 4.21 -3.96
CA VAL A 216 -3.84 4.36 -2.74
C VAL A 216 -2.76 5.45 -2.89
N ILE A 217 -2.20 5.63 -4.09
CA ILE A 217 -1.24 6.71 -4.40
C ILE A 217 -1.83 8.10 -4.12
N ARG A 218 -3.11 8.33 -4.46
CA ARG A 218 -3.73 9.65 -4.24
C ARG A 218 -4.05 9.88 -2.78
N VAL A 219 -4.28 8.81 -2.05
CA VAL A 219 -4.54 8.81 -0.62
C VAL A 219 -3.25 9.03 0.15
N ALA A 220 -2.17 8.39 -0.27
CA ALA A 220 -0.81 8.67 0.16
C ALA A 220 -0.41 10.12 -0.13
N ALA A 221 -0.80 10.68 -1.28
CA ALA A 221 -0.56 12.09 -1.58
C ALA A 221 -1.35 13.03 -0.66
N LEU A 222 -2.59 12.68 -0.33
CA LEU A 222 -3.38 13.45 0.63
C LEU A 222 -2.77 13.34 2.04
N TYR A 223 -2.41 12.13 2.48
CA TYR A 223 -1.72 11.89 3.75
C TYR A 223 -0.40 12.68 3.83
N ARG A 224 0.41 12.70 2.77
CA ARG A 224 1.64 13.51 2.71
C ARG A 224 1.37 14.99 2.86
N LYS A 225 0.41 15.54 2.10
CA LYS A 225 0.00 16.96 2.21
C LYS A 225 -0.42 17.28 3.64
N ILE A 226 -1.20 16.39 4.24
CA ILE A 226 -1.67 16.45 5.62
C ILE A 226 -0.52 16.45 6.64
N CYS A 227 0.41 15.51 6.55
CA CYS A 227 1.49 15.34 7.53
C CYS A 227 2.58 16.41 7.39
N GLN A 228 2.89 16.86 6.18
CA GLN A 228 3.92 17.88 5.92
C GLN A 228 3.50 19.25 6.46
N ASP A 229 2.23 19.64 6.31
CA ASP A 229 1.77 20.98 6.68
C ASP A 229 1.39 21.11 8.17
N SER A 230 1.18 19.99 8.87
CA SER A 230 0.73 20.01 10.28
C SER A 230 1.85 19.97 11.32
N GLY A 231 3.12 19.94 10.90
CA GLY A 231 4.25 19.73 11.81
C GLY A 231 4.15 18.39 12.56
N PHE A 232 3.50 17.40 11.93
CA PHE A 232 3.26 16.10 12.52
C PHE A 232 4.60 15.39 12.79
N GLN A 233 5.03 15.40 14.06
CA GLN A 233 6.01 14.43 14.53
C GLN A 233 5.26 13.12 14.80
N PRO A 234 5.81 11.95 14.39
CA PRO A 234 5.31 10.68 14.90
C PRO A 234 5.27 10.77 16.44
N PRO A 235 4.21 10.26 17.10
CA PRO A 235 4.11 10.36 18.55
C PRO A 235 5.39 9.77 19.14
N GLN A 236 6.07 10.54 19.99
CA GLN A 236 6.94 9.92 20.98
C GLN A 236 6.00 9.03 21.79
N LEU A 237 6.12 7.72 21.59
CA LEU A 237 5.48 6.76 22.46
C LEU A 237 6.08 7.01 23.84
N GLU A 238 5.36 7.74 24.70
CA GLU A 238 5.67 7.67 26.12
C GLU A 238 5.65 6.18 26.47
N PRO A 239 6.68 5.65 27.14
CA PRO A 239 6.71 4.26 27.55
C PRO A 239 5.38 3.96 28.22
N LEU A 240 4.63 3.01 27.67
CA LEU A 240 3.42 2.50 28.31
C LEU A 240 3.85 2.12 29.72
N SER A 241 3.45 2.93 30.70
CA SER A 241 3.63 2.59 32.10
C SER A 241 2.96 1.24 32.25
N GLN A 242 3.74 0.22 32.61
CA GLN A 242 3.25 -1.15 32.78
C GLN A 242 1.94 -1.09 33.56
N PRO A 243 0.85 -1.70 33.08
CA PRO A 243 -0.32 -1.81 33.91
C PRO A 243 0.10 -2.63 35.13
N GLU A 244 -0.05 -2.04 36.33
CA GLU A 244 0.07 -2.78 37.58
C GLU A 244 -0.75 -4.06 37.44
N LEU A 245 -0.04 -5.18 37.60
CA LEU A 245 -0.59 -6.52 37.71
C LEU A 245 -1.61 -6.56 38.85
N LEU A 246 -2.85 -6.20 38.55
CA LEU A 246 -3.97 -6.51 39.42
C LEU A 246 -4.15 -8.03 39.43
N SER A 247 -3.91 -8.54 40.62
CA SER A 247 -3.86 -9.93 40.96
C SER A 247 -5.24 -10.60 40.88
N GLN A 248 -5.18 -11.91 40.60
CA GLN A 248 -6.20 -12.95 40.73
C GLN A 248 -7.04 -13.29 39.47
N PRO A 249 -6.90 -14.51 38.93
CA PRO A 249 -7.84 -15.05 37.96
C PRO A 249 -9.16 -15.42 38.67
N ARG A 250 -10.26 -14.89 38.15
CA ARG A 250 -11.61 -15.42 38.40
C ARG A 250 -11.70 -16.79 37.68
N PRO A 251 -12.16 -17.87 38.33
CA PRO A 251 -12.42 -19.12 37.63
C PRO A 251 -13.61 -18.92 36.70
N LEU A 252 -13.35 -18.81 35.40
CA LEU A 252 -14.37 -18.93 34.38
C LEU A 252 -14.76 -20.40 34.26
N ALA A 253 -16.04 -20.68 34.49
CA ALA A 253 -16.63 -21.98 34.22
C ALA A 253 -16.35 -22.37 32.76
N GLN A 254 -15.82 -23.58 32.56
CA GLN A 254 -15.65 -24.16 31.23
C GLN A 254 -17.02 -24.31 30.56
N PRO A 255 -17.25 -23.72 29.38
CA PRO A 255 -18.34 -24.17 28.53
C PRO A 255 -17.95 -25.52 27.95
N ASP A 256 -18.83 -26.49 28.16
CA ASP A 256 -18.83 -27.81 27.55
C ASP A 256 -18.97 -27.65 26.02
N LEU A 257 -17.83 -27.65 25.32
CA LEU A 257 -17.77 -27.65 23.86
C LEU A 257 -17.37 -29.04 23.41
N SER A 258 -18.38 -29.83 23.06
CA SER A 258 -18.23 -31.04 22.25
C SER A 258 -17.43 -30.71 20.97
N PRO A 259 -16.58 -31.64 20.47
CA PRO A 259 -15.80 -31.41 19.27
C PRO A 259 -16.75 -31.35 18.06
N GLN A 260 -16.93 -30.15 17.52
CA GLN A 260 -17.51 -29.97 16.19
C GLN A 260 -16.38 -30.20 15.19
N GLU A 261 -16.53 -31.22 14.34
CA GLU A 261 -15.65 -31.46 13.20
C GLU A 261 -15.72 -30.27 12.25
N ASP A 262 -14.62 -29.50 12.19
CA ASP A 262 -14.50 -28.35 11.30
C ASP A 262 -14.28 -28.81 9.84
N PRO A 263 -14.85 -28.11 8.83
CA PRO A 263 -14.66 -28.45 7.44
C PRO A 263 -13.23 -28.15 6.99
N THR A 264 -12.61 -29.16 6.38
CA THR A 264 -11.27 -29.21 5.79
C THR A 264 -10.92 -27.98 4.93
N ALA A 265 -10.33 -26.95 5.54
CA ALA A 265 -9.58 -25.90 4.83
C ALA A 265 -8.09 -26.28 4.87
N GLY A 266 -7.63 -27.03 3.87
CA GLY A 266 -6.23 -27.44 3.75
C GLY A 266 -5.31 -26.25 3.38
N PRO A 267 -4.09 -26.16 3.95
CA PRO A 267 -3.14 -25.10 3.62
C PRO A 267 -2.42 -25.38 2.29
N GLU A 268 -2.52 -24.47 1.32
CA GLU A 268 -1.89 -24.54 -0.02
C GLU A 268 -0.35 -24.67 -0.02
N THR A 269 0.32 -24.45 1.12
CA THR A 269 1.77 -24.60 1.25
C THR A 269 2.22 -26.03 1.43
N ALA A 270 1.51 -26.80 2.24
CA ALA A 270 1.68 -28.26 2.28
C ALA A 270 1.42 -28.79 0.87
N ALA A 271 0.36 -28.31 0.21
CA ALA A 271 -0.04 -28.78 -1.12
C ALA A 271 1.07 -28.77 -2.17
N LYS A 272 2.03 -27.82 -2.20
CA LYS A 272 3.11 -27.86 -3.22
C LYS A 272 4.24 -28.84 -2.91
N THR A 273 4.63 -28.93 -1.64
CA THR A 273 5.63 -29.93 -1.22
C THR A 273 5.04 -31.33 -1.27
N ASP A 274 3.77 -31.45 -0.93
CA ASP A 274 2.97 -32.66 -1.09
C ASP A 274 2.83 -33.03 -2.58
N VAL A 275 2.55 -32.08 -3.48
CA VAL A 275 2.49 -32.35 -4.93
C VAL A 275 3.83 -32.83 -5.48
N ALA A 276 4.96 -32.22 -5.09
CA ALA A 276 6.28 -32.69 -5.50
C ALA A 276 6.60 -34.09 -4.95
N LEU A 277 6.25 -34.34 -3.68
CA LEU A 277 6.42 -35.63 -3.02
C LEU A 277 5.53 -36.71 -3.66
N GLU A 278 4.27 -36.40 -3.96
CA GLU A 278 3.32 -37.27 -4.66
C GLU A 278 3.81 -37.61 -6.07
N ALA A 279 4.21 -36.60 -6.83
CA ALA A 279 4.74 -36.79 -8.19
C ALA A 279 6.00 -37.68 -8.17
N ARG A 280 6.89 -37.49 -7.18
CA ARG A 280 8.08 -38.33 -7.01
C ARG A 280 7.75 -39.74 -6.55
N THR A 281 6.83 -39.90 -5.61
CA THR A 281 6.35 -41.21 -5.13
C THR A 281 5.82 -42.02 -6.31
N ALA A 282 4.95 -41.42 -7.12
CA ALA A 282 4.39 -42.06 -8.30
C ALA A 282 5.46 -42.44 -9.35
N PHE A 283 6.53 -41.64 -9.46
CA PHE A 283 7.65 -41.94 -10.35
C PHE A 283 8.50 -43.13 -9.83
N LEU A 284 8.86 -43.14 -8.54
CA LEU A 284 9.64 -44.23 -7.95
C LEU A 284 8.85 -45.55 -7.90
N GLU A 285 7.56 -45.49 -7.63
CA GLU A 285 6.67 -46.66 -7.60
C GLU A 285 6.73 -47.42 -8.92
N ARG A 286 6.73 -46.71 -10.05
CA ARG A 286 6.88 -47.31 -11.38
C ARG A 286 8.22 -47.95 -11.56
N ARG A 287 9.31 -47.24 -11.25
CA ARG A 287 10.66 -47.80 -11.39
C ARG A 287 10.84 -49.06 -10.56
N TYR A 288 10.30 -49.10 -9.34
CA TYR A 288 10.36 -50.29 -8.50
C TYR A 288 9.44 -51.40 -9.01
N THR A 289 8.27 -51.06 -9.55
CA THR A 289 7.38 -52.02 -10.21
C THR A 289 8.04 -52.66 -11.43
N ASP A 290 8.65 -51.85 -12.30
CA ASP A 290 9.37 -52.29 -13.51
C ASP A 290 10.60 -53.14 -13.16
N ALA A 291 11.23 -52.87 -12.01
CA ALA A 291 12.32 -53.68 -11.47
C ALA A 291 11.86 -54.97 -10.74
N GLY A 292 10.55 -55.22 -10.66
CA GLY A 292 9.98 -56.41 -10.00
C GLY A 292 10.06 -56.40 -8.47
N ARG A 293 10.13 -55.23 -7.84
CA ARG A 293 10.19 -55.10 -6.38
C ARG A 293 8.82 -55.39 -5.75
N PRO A 294 8.68 -56.38 -4.85
CA PRO A 294 7.37 -56.80 -4.32
C PRO A 294 6.72 -55.77 -3.38
N ASP A 295 7.49 -54.81 -2.87
CA ASP A 295 7.09 -53.72 -1.96
C ASP A 295 7.18 -52.34 -2.63
N ALA A 296 7.11 -52.29 -3.97
CA ALA A 296 7.37 -51.10 -4.79
C ALA A 296 6.69 -49.81 -4.30
N VAL A 297 5.41 -49.88 -3.91
CA VAL A 297 4.63 -48.71 -3.45
C VAL A 297 5.19 -48.15 -2.15
N GLU A 298 5.43 -49.01 -1.15
CA GLU A 298 5.86 -48.57 0.17
C GLU A 298 7.32 -48.12 0.14
N ALA A 299 8.18 -48.88 -0.56
CA ALA A 299 9.55 -48.48 -0.80
C ALA A 299 9.63 -47.12 -1.53
N ALA A 300 8.79 -46.90 -2.54
CA ALA A 300 8.74 -45.63 -3.27
C ALA A 300 8.33 -44.45 -2.39
N LYS A 301 7.37 -44.63 -1.48
CA LYS A 301 6.97 -43.59 -0.51
C LYS A 301 8.12 -43.25 0.44
N ILE A 302 8.77 -44.27 1.00
CA ILE A 302 9.89 -44.09 1.94
C ILE A 302 11.05 -43.39 1.23
N ASP A 303 11.46 -43.88 0.07
CA ASP A 303 12.57 -43.33 -0.69
C ASP A 303 12.24 -41.91 -1.22
N ALA A 304 11.02 -41.65 -1.70
CA ALA A 304 10.60 -40.31 -2.12
C ALA A 304 10.63 -39.30 -0.96
N ALA A 305 10.16 -39.70 0.22
CA ALA A 305 10.16 -38.87 1.42
C ALA A 305 11.59 -38.60 1.91
N ALA A 306 12.46 -39.62 1.93
CA ALA A 306 13.87 -39.47 2.29
C ALA A 306 14.60 -38.53 1.33
N ILE A 307 14.42 -38.73 0.01
CA ILE A 307 15.00 -37.85 -1.01
C ILE A 307 14.46 -36.42 -0.86
N GLN A 308 13.16 -36.24 -0.61
CA GLN A 308 12.58 -34.91 -0.44
C GLN A 308 13.12 -34.22 0.82
N ALA A 309 13.29 -34.95 1.91
CA ALA A 309 13.84 -34.42 3.15
C ALA A 309 15.30 -33.95 2.96
N ASP A 310 16.17 -34.79 2.39
CA ASP A 310 17.57 -34.44 2.08
C ASP A 310 17.65 -33.20 1.17
N LEU A 311 16.83 -33.17 0.13
CA LEU A 311 16.80 -32.08 -0.83
C LEU A 311 16.32 -30.77 -0.21
N VAL A 312 15.27 -30.81 0.61
CA VAL A 312 14.78 -29.63 1.36
C VAL A 312 15.84 -29.15 2.33
N GLU A 313 16.53 -30.06 3.03
CA GLU A 313 17.63 -29.73 3.93
C GLU A 313 18.78 -29.04 3.18
N ARG A 314 19.26 -29.61 2.08
CA ARG A 314 20.35 -29.05 1.26
C ARG A 314 19.98 -27.69 0.65
N ARG A 315 18.75 -27.53 0.13
CA ARG A 315 18.24 -26.25 -0.40
C ARG A 315 18.15 -25.19 0.70
N THR A 316 17.64 -25.57 1.87
CA THR A 316 17.52 -24.67 3.03
C THR A 316 18.89 -24.28 3.56
N ALA A 317 19.83 -25.22 3.66
CA ALA A 317 21.21 -24.97 4.06
C ALA A 317 21.92 -24.03 3.08
N LEU A 318 21.72 -24.21 1.77
CA LEU A 318 22.24 -23.29 0.75
C LEU A 318 21.72 -21.87 0.98
N LEU A 319 20.40 -21.70 1.14
CA LEU A 319 19.82 -20.37 1.35
C LEU A 319 20.26 -19.74 2.67
N ALA A 320 20.30 -20.53 3.76
CA ALA A 320 20.78 -20.08 5.06
C ALA A 320 22.24 -19.62 5.00
N ARG A 321 23.10 -20.33 4.25
CA ARG A 321 24.49 -19.92 4.01
C ARG A 321 24.57 -18.62 3.23
N LEU A 322 23.73 -18.43 2.20
CA LEU A 322 23.68 -17.16 1.46
C LEU A 322 23.21 -15.99 2.32
N MET A 323 22.24 -16.23 3.21
CA MET A 323 21.77 -15.21 4.17
C MET A 323 22.84 -14.88 5.23
N SER A 324 23.68 -15.86 5.61
CA SER A 324 24.68 -15.71 6.66
C SER A 324 26.06 -15.21 6.17
N GLY A 325 26.44 -15.56 4.94
CA GLY A 325 27.82 -15.52 4.42
C GLY A 325 28.36 -14.16 3.95
N SER A 326 27.79 -13.04 4.39
CA SER A 326 28.30 -11.71 4.01
C SER A 326 29.36 -11.21 5.00
N ASP A 327 30.18 -10.25 4.54
CA ASP A 327 31.27 -9.64 5.31
C ASP A 327 30.75 -9.05 6.64
N PRO A 328 31.29 -9.42 7.81
CA PRO A 328 30.85 -8.91 9.11
C PRO A 328 31.11 -7.41 9.31
N SER A 329 31.82 -6.76 8.38
CA SER A 329 32.20 -5.34 8.46
C SER A 329 31.09 -4.34 8.12
N GLU A 330 29.97 -4.77 7.52
CA GLU A 330 28.78 -3.90 7.38
C GLU A 330 28.02 -3.86 8.71
N GLU A 331 28.37 -2.89 9.56
CA GLU A 331 27.61 -2.59 10.79
C GLU A 331 26.12 -2.52 10.47
N SER A 332 25.37 -3.40 11.13
CA SER A 332 23.94 -3.57 10.91
C SER A 332 23.20 -2.25 11.15
N SER A 333 22.62 -1.68 10.11
CA SER A 333 21.70 -0.53 10.21
C SER A 333 20.45 -0.81 11.06
N LEU A 334 20.34 -2.01 11.63
CA LEU A 334 19.40 -2.38 12.68
C LEU A 334 19.68 -1.70 14.03
N SER A 335 20.87 -1.13 14.26
CA SER A 335 21.14 -0.31 15.46
C SER A 335 20.49 1.09 15.38
N ASP A 336 19.93 1.46 14.23
CA ASP A 336 19.31 2.76 14.04
C ASP A 336 18.09 2.95 14.97
N PRO A 337 18.04 4.02 15.80
CA PRO A 337 16.91 4.30 16.67
C PRO A 337 15.58 4.39 15.90
N ARG A 338 15.61 4.76 14.63
CA ARG A 338 14.43 4.84 13.74
C ARG A 338 13.83 3.46 13.46
N VAL A 339 14.66 2.43 13.40
CA VAL A 339 14.23 1.04 13.22
C VAL A 339 13.53 0.52 14.49
N SER A 340 13.99 0.93 15.67
CA SER A 340 13.31 0.64 16.94
C SER A 340 11.96 1.36 17.03
N GLN A 341 11.90 2.64 16.63
CA GLN A 341 10.64 3.38 16.56
C GLN A 341 9.64 2.77 15.56
N LEU A 342 10.12 2.30 14.40
CA LEU A 342 9.30 1.58 13.43
C LEU A 342 8.73 0.29 14.04
N THR A 343 9.56 -0.46 14.76
CA THR A 343 9.15 -1.72 15.44
C THR A 343 8.02 -1.47 16.43
N GLU A 344 8.20 -0.49 17.33
CA GLU A 344 7.19 -0.12 18.32
C GLU A 344 5.90 0.38 17.68
N PHE A 345 6.02 1.18 16.62
CA PHE A 345 4.89 1.68 15.86
C PHE A 345 4.11 0.53 15.18
N VAL A 346 4.81 -0.38 14.49
CA VAL A 346 4.20 -1.53 13.81
C VAL A 346 3.57 -2.49 14.81
N TYR A 347 4.21 -2.72 15.96
CA TYR A 347 3.66 -3.53 17.05
C TYR A 347 2.34 -2.96 17.55
N GLY A 348 2.29 -1.70 17.96
CA GLY A 348 1.06 -1.08 18.47
C GLY A 348 -0.05 -1.05 17.43
N TRP A 349 0.32 -0.83 16.16
CA TRP A 349 -0.61 -0.92 15.04
C TRP A 349 -1.17 -2.33 14.87
N LEU A 350 -0.32 -3.36 14.84
CA LEU A 350 -0.72 -4.74 14.61
C LEU A 350 -1.60 -5.26 15.76
N GLN A 351 -1.28 -4.93 17.01
CA GLN A 351 -2.13 -5.27 18.17
C GLN A 351 -3.53 -4.70 18.05
N THR A 352 -3.64 -3.45 17.59
CA THR A 352 -4.93 -2.78 17.38
C THR A 352 -5.72 -3.54 16.32
N VAL A 353 -5.10 -3.83 15.17
CA VAL A 353 -5.75 -4.54 14.06
C VAL A 353 -6.20 -5.93 14.48
N LEU A 354 -5.35 -6.72 15.14
CA LEU A 354 -5.69 -8.06 15.58
C LEU A 354 -6.83 -8.06 16.61
N ARG A 355 -6.87 -7.07 17.52
CA ARG A 355 -7.97 -6.89 18.47
C ARG A 355 -9.29 -6.61 17.77
N GLU A 356 -9.27 -5.71 16.79
CA GLU A 356 -10.45 -5.35 16.01
C GLU A 356 -10.98 -6.53 15.19
N VAL A 357 -10.08 -7.28 14.55
CA VAL A 357 -10.48 -8.46 13.77
C VAL A 357 -11.09 -9.53 14.68
N ASN A 358 -10.47 -9.80 15.83
CA ASN A 358 -10.96 -10.78 16.79
C ASN A 358 -12.31 -10.36 17.42
N GLY A 359 -12.45 -9.09 17.79
CA GLY A 359 -13.68 -8.57 18.43
C GLY A 359 -14.89 -8.48 17.48
N ASN A 360 -14.65 -8.25 16.19
CA ASN A 360 -15.72 -8.01 15.23
C ASN A 360 -16.14 -9.29 14.47
N GLY A 361 -15.56 -10.45 14.78
CA GLY A 361 -15.86 -11.72 14.11
C GLY A 361 -15.52 -11.71 12.62
N VAL A 362 -14.50 -10.94 12.23
CA VAL A 362 -14.19 -10.76 10.81
C VAL A 362 -13.38 -11.93 10.31
N VAL A 363 -13.88 -12.56 9.26
CA VAL A 363 -13.13 -13.52 8.46
C VAL A 363 -12.07 -12.77 7.64
N LEU A 364 -10.79 -12.92 8.01
CA LEU A 364 -9.70 -12.40 7.19
C LEU A 364 -9.58 -13.18 5.88
N VAL A 365 -9.01 -12.52 4.89
CA VAL A 365 -8.59 -13.20 3.66
C VAL A 365 -7.54 -14.24 4.05
N PRO A 366 -7.56 -15.45 3.48
CA PRO A 366 -6.54 -16.45 3.74
C PRO A 366 -5.15 -15.87 3.46
N VAL A 367 -4.28 -15.88 4.47
CA VAL A 367 -2.90 -15.44 4.32
C VAL A 367 -2.13 -16.47 3.49
N ASN A 368 -1.46 -16.01 2.44
CA ASN A 368 -0.61 -16.88 1.64
C ASN A 368 0.75 -17.07 2.31
N PHE A 369 0.92 -18.20 3.00
CA PHE A 369 2.20 -18.55 3.64
C PHE A 369 3.24 -19.12 2.67
N SER A 370 2.93 -19.34 1.39
CA SER A 370 3.87 -19.98 0.44
C SER A 370 4.99 -19.07 -0.03
N MET A 371 4.77 -17.77 0.10
CA MET A 371 5.68 -16.76 -0.37
C MET A 371 5.56 -15.51 0.49
N CYS A 372 6.66 -14.77 0.61
CA CYS A 372 6.67 -13.50 1.34
C CYS A 372 7.67 -12.55 0.67
N CYS A 373 7.35 -11.25 0.62
CA CYS A 373 8.33 -10.27 0.13
C CYS A 373 9.45 -10.01 1.15
N TRP A 374 10.67 -9.79 0.63
CA TRP A 374 11.90 -9.52 1.37
C TRP A 374 11.74 -8.50 2.48
N ARG A 375 11.16 -7.33 2.17
CA ARG A 375 11.01 -6.24 3.15
C ARG A 375 10.16 -6.62 4.37
N TRP A 376 9.22 -7.54 4.23
CA TRP A 376 8.36 -7.97 5.34
C TRP A 376 9.09 -8.98 6.22
N LEU A 377 9.88 -9.86 5.62
CA LEU A 377 10.78 -10.75 6.35
C LEU A 377 11.84 -9.97 7.11
N LEU A 378 12.39 -8.92 6.48
CA LEU A 378 13.30 -7.98 7.12
C LEU A 378 12.64 -7.33 8.34
N LEU A 379 11.45 -6.74 8.17
CA LEU A 379 10.71 -6.12 9.27
C LEU A 379 10.40 -7.13 10.40
N ALA A 380 9.93 -8.33 10.07
CA ALA A 380 9.69 -9.37 11.05
C ALA A 380 10.98 -9.78 11.80
N GLY A 381 12.11 -9.87 11.08
CA GLY A 381 13.42 -10.12 11.69
C GLY A 381 13.82 -9.02 12.67
N VAL A 382 13.62 -7.75 12.30
CA VAL A 382 13.85 -6.61 13.19
C VAL A 382 12.97 -6.68 14.43
N MET A 383 11.67 -6.95 14.27
CA MET A 383 10.75 -7.05 15.39
C MET A 383 11.18 -8.16 16.36
N ILE A 384 11.67 -9.30 15.83
CA ILE A 384 12.18 -10.41 16.65
C ILE A 384 13.45 -10.02 17.41
N GLU A 385 14.35 -9.26 16.79
CA GLU A 385 15.60 -8.83 17.43
C GLU A 385 15.37 -7.75 18.51
N LYS A 386 14.45 -6.82 18.25
CA LYS A 386 14.28 -5.61 19.06
C LYS A 386 13.22 -5.70 20.16
N MET A 387 12.23 -6.56 20.00
CA MET A 387 11.18 -6.71 21.01
C MET A 387 11.62 -7.70 22.10
N ASP A 388 11.14 -7.51 23.32
CA ASP A 388 11.27 -8.56 24.34
C ASP A 388 10.46 -9.81 23.95
N GLY A 389 10.95 -10.96 24.41
CA GLY A 389 10.38 -12.27 24.06
C GLY A 389 8.91 -12.40 24.46
N ASP A 390 8.51 -11.81 25.57
CA ASP A 390 7.13 -11.90 26.10
C ASP A 390 6.16 -11.09 25.25
N ARG A 391 6.49 -9.85 24.90
CA ARG A 391 5.67 -9.01 24.00
C ARG A 391 5.55 -9.61 22.62
N LEU A 392 6.65 -10.12 22.07
CA LEU A 392 6.64 -10.80 20.77
C LEU A 392 5.76 -12.06 20.83
N GLN A 393 5.92 -12.88 21.85
CA GLN A 393 5.13 -14.11 22.01
C GLN A 393 3.64 -13.81 22.21
N GLY A 394 3.30 -12.76 22.97
CA GLY A 394 1.94 -12.27 23.14
C GLY A 394 1.33 -11.79 21.83
N LEU A 395 2.09 -11.03 21.02
CA LEU A 395 1.67 -10.60 19.69
C LEU A 395 1.42 -11.79 18.75
N LEU A 396 2.34 -12.76 18.73
CA LEU A 396 2.22 -13.96 17.90
C LEU A 396 1.01 -14.81 18.32
N SER A 397 0.80 -14.97 19.63
CA SER A 397 -0.36 -15.71 20.15
C SER A 397 -1.67 -15.01 19.78
N GLN A 398 -1.72 -13.68 19.90
CA GLN A 398 -2.88 -12.91 19.44
C GLN A 398 -3.11 -13.06 17.93
N ALA A 399 -2.04 -13.02 17.12
CA ALA A 399 -2.14 -13.23 15.68
C ALA A 399 -2.65 -14.64 15.35
N GLU A 400 -2.14 -15.67 16.04
CA GLU A 400 -2.50 -17.07 15.83
C GLU A 400 -3.97 -17.37 16.16
N THR A 401 -4.59 -16.63 17.10
CA THR A 401 -6.04 -16.74 17.35
C THR A 401 -6.90 -16.31 16.16
N VAL A 402 -6.37 -15.44 15.32
CA VAL A 402 -7.09 -14.86 14.18
C VAL A 402 -6.67 -15.51 12.85
N ILE A 403 -5.38 -15.79 12.71
CA ILE A 403 -4.74 -16.36 11.52
C ILE A 403 -3.91 -17.56 12.00
N PRO A 404 -4.46 -18.79 11.97
CA PRO A 404 -3.74 -19.96 12.45
C PRO A 404 -2.39 -20.14 11.74
N ARG A 405 -1.32 -20.33 12.51
CA ARG A 405 0.01 -20.57 11.95
C ARG A 405 0.14 -22.03 11.47
N PRO A 406 0.54 -22.28 10.22
CA PRO A 406 0.82 -23.64 9.76
C PRO A 406 1.99 -24.28 10.52
N LYS A 407 1.92 -25.60 10.77
CA LYS A 407 2.92 -26.33 11.57
C LYS A 407 4.35 -26.21 11.05
N ASN A 408 4.50 -26.09 9.73
CA ASN A 408 5.79 -26.00 9.03
C ASN A 408 6.29 -24.56 8.81
N VAL A 409 5.66 -23.56 9.42
CA VAL A 409 6.03 -22.15 9.26
C VAL A 409 6.66 -21.62 10.54
N GLY A 410 7.93 -21.19 10.46
CA GLY A 410 8.64 -20.56 11.57
C GLY A 410 8.04 -19.21 11.97
N LYS A 411 8.31 -18.77 13.22
CA LYS A 411 7.73 -17.53 13.79
C LYS A 411 8.02 -16.28 12.94
N GLN A 412 9.25 -16.14 12.43
CA GLN A 412 9.64 -15.01 11.57
C GLN A 412 8.88 -14.98 10.26
N TRP A 413 8.78 -16.13 9.57
CA TRP A 413 8.06 -16.23 8.31
C TRP A 413 6.56 -15.98 8.49
N TYR A 414 5.97 -16.56 9.53
CA TYR A 414 4.58 -16.33 9.89
C TYR A 414 4.29 -14.85 10.11
N LEU A 415 5.09 -14.19 10.96
CA LEU A 415 4.92 -12.76 11.24
C LEU A 415 5.06 -11.92 9.96
N ALA A 416 6.03 -12.25 9.10
CA ALA A 416 6.23 -11.55 7.83
C ALA A 416 5.01 -11.66 6.89
N CYS A 417 4.45 -12.86 6.74
CA CYS A 417 3.25 -13.07 5.93
C CYS A 417 2.02 -12.35 6.52
N VAL A 418 1.86 -12.35 7.85
CA VAL A 418 0.79 -11.60 8.54
C VAL A 418 0.95 -10.09 8.30
N LEU A 419 2.16 -9.56 8.43
CA LEU A 419 2.46 -8.15 8.14
C LEU A 419 2.18 -7.80 6.68
N GLU A 420 2.55 -8.66 5.74
CA GLU A 420 2.31 -8.46 4.31
C GLU A 420 0.82 -8.36 3.95
N ASP A 421 0.00 -9.22 4.55
CA ASP A 421 -1.43 -9.25 4.25
C ASP A 421 -2.20 -8.12 4.94
N LEU A 422 -1.84 -7.79 6.19
CA LEU A 422 -2.53 -6.75 6.96
C LEU A 422 -2.07 -5.33 6.60
N ILE A 423 -0.80 -5.13 6.26
CA ILE A 423 -0.24 -3.80 5.99
C ILE A 423 -0.14 -3.57 4.48
N SER A 424 -0.91 -2.61 3.97
CA SER A 424 -0.82 -2.28 2.55
C SER A 424 0.59 -1.82 2.16
N SER A 425 1.07 -2.31 1.01
CA SER A 425 2.39 -1.98 0.46
C SER A 425 2.68 -0.48 0.37
N SER A 426 1.67 0.33 0.04
CA SER A 426 1.81 1.77 -0.10
C SER A 426 1.92 2.47 1.23
N LEU A 427 1.18 2.01 2.24
CA LEU A 427 1.27 2.55 3.58
C LEU A 427 2.63 2.26 4.19
N MET A 428 3.13 1.03 4.05
CA MET A 428 4.49 0.70 4.49
C MET A 428 5.51 1.65 3.84
N ASN A 429 5.39 1.91 2.54
CA ASN A 429 6.28 2.88 1.88
C ASN A 429 6.20 4.29 2.49
N ILE A 430 5.00 4.76 2.87
CA ILE A 430 4.83 6.06 3.55
C ILE A 430 5.51 6.03 4.91
N TRP A 431 5.34 4.96 5.69
CA TRP A 431 5.98 4.84 7.00
C TRP A 431 7.49 4.88 6.86
N LEU A 432 8.04 4.06 5.96
CA LEU A 432 9.47 4.02 5.68
C LEU A 432 9.99 5.39 5.22
N SER A 433 9.39 6.02 4.21
CA SER A 433 9.94 7.27 3.64
C SER A 433 9.61 8.51 4.47
N ASP A 434 8.35 8.68 4.84
CA ASP A 434 7.84 9.95 5.34
C ASP A 434 7.85 10.03 6.86
N VAL A 435 7.74 8.89 7.56
CA VAL A 435 7.66 8.86 9.03
C VAL A 435 9.03 8.54 9.63
N PHE A 436 9.70 7.50 9.15
CA PHE A 436 10.96 7.02 9.70
C PHE A 436 12.19 7.40 8.85
N ASN A 437 11.98 7.99 7.67
CA ASN A 437 13.05 8.40 6.76
C ASN A 437 14.09 7.29 6.47
N LEU A 438 13.61 6.05 6.40
CA LEU A 438 14.37 4.87 5.99
C LEU A 438 14.43 4.86 4.46
N THR A 439 15.61 5.16 3.93
CA THR A 439 15.85 5.32 2.48
C THR A 439 16.64 4.16 1.90
N GLU A 440 17.06 3.20 2.72
CA GLU A 440 17.84 2.05 2.28
C GLU A 440 16.98 1.21 1.31
N PRO A 441 17.49 0.85 0.12
CA PRO A 441 16.64 0.24 -0.91
C PRO A 441 16.04 -1.12 -0.51
N ASN A 442 16.63 -1.81 0.48
CA ASN A 442 16.15 -3.10 0.96
C ASN A 442 14.81 -3.05 1.67
N TRP A 443 14.48 -1.93 2.34
CA TRP A 443 13.15 -1.70 2.90
C TRP A 443 12.06 -1.61 1.83
N TYR A 444 12.45 -1.32 0.59
CA TYR A 444 11.54 -1.23 -0.56
C TYR A 444 11.60 -2.44 -1.48
N SER A 445 12.42 -3.45 -1.15
CA SER A 445 12.56 -4.66 -1.95
C SER A 445 11.26 -5.46 -1.94
N ARG A 446 10.71 -5.65 -3.15
CA ARG A 446 9.53 -6.48 -3.41
C ARG A 446 9.91 -7.87 -3.93
N GLN A 447 11.17 -8.27 -3.74
CA GLN A 447 11.58 -9.61 -4.13
C GLN A 447 10.86 -10.63 -3.27
N THR A 448 10.32 -11.65 -3.92
CA THR A 448 9.57 -12.71 -3.28
C THR A 448 10.50 -13.85 -2.92
N LEU A 449 10.44 -14.30 -1.67
CA LEU A 449 11.05 -15.54 -1.21
C LEU A 449 9.96 -16.60 -1.06
N TYR A 450 10.36 -17.87 -1.02
CA TYR A 450 9.46 -19.02 -0.92
C TYR A 450 9.71 -19.79 0.37
N VAL A 451 8.63 -20.18 1.05
CA VAL A 451 8.66 -20.80 2.39
C VAL A 451 9.39 -22.13 2.40
N GLU A 452 9.34 -22.86 1.28
CA GLU A 452 9.94 -24.19 1.11
C GLU A 452 11.46 -24.19 1.32
N TYR A 453 12.12 -23.07 1.01
CA TYR A 453 13.58 -22.95 1.09
C TYR A 453 14.02 -22.12 2.29
N PHE A 454 13.07 -21.59 3.06
CA PHE A 454 13.37 -20.73 4.19
C PHE A 454 13.71 -21.55 5.44
N PRO A 455 14.80 -21.24 6.15
CA PRO A 455 15.14 -21.90 7.40
C PRO A 455 14.15 -21.55 8.52
N HIS A 456 13.37 -22.54 8.97
CA HIS A 456 12.32 -22.34 9.99
C HIS A 456 12.80 -22.52 11.43
N ASN A 457 13.91 -23.23 11.63
CA ASN A 457 14.35 -23.67 12.95
C ASN A 457 14.93 -22.55 13.81
N GLN A 458 15.45 -21.50 13.18
CA GLN A 458 16.08 -20.37 13.87
C GLN A 458 15.73 -19.07 13.15
N PRO A 459 15.51 -17.96 13.88
CA PRO A 459 15.39 -16.65 13.27
C PRO A 459 16.65 -16.35 12.44
N VAL A 460 16.45 -15.98 11.18
CA VAL A 460 17.56 -15.59 10.32
C VAL A 460 17.69 -14.08 10.31
N SER A 461 18.87 -13.62 10.68
CA SER A 461 19.27 -12.24 10.54
C SER A 461 19.41 -11.91 9.05
N LEU A 462 18.40 -11.23 8.50
CA LEU A 462 18.44 -10.75 7.13
C LEU A 462 19.29 -9.48 7.07
N ARG A 463 20.46 -9.60 6.45
CA ARG A 463 21.35 -8.46 6.29
C ARG A 463 20.81 -7.45 5.30
N LEU A 464 21.21 -6.19 5.48
CA LEU A 464 20.74 -5.04 4.72
C LEU A 464 21.64 -4.67 3.53
N GLY A 465 22.49 -5.59 3.05
CA GLY A 465 23.29 -5.40 1.84
C GLY A 465 22.48 -5.62 0.55
N LEU A 466 22.60 -4.72 -0.44
CA LEU A 466 21.89 -4.83 -1.72
C LEU A 466 22.29 -6.10 -2.50
N GLU A 467 23.58 -6.40 -2.52
CA GLU A 467 24.09 -7.60 -3.20
C GLU A 467 23.58 -8.88 -2.51
N SER A 468 23.53 -8.91 -1.18
CA SER A 468 22.98 -10.06 -0.44
C SER A 468 21.48 -10.27 -0.76
N THR A 469 20.70 -9.19 -0.79
CA THR A 469 19.27 -9.25 -1.14
C THR A 469 19.08 -9.76 -2.55
N LYS A 470 19.88 -9.24 -3.50
CA LYS A 470 19.86 -9.66 -4.90
C LYS A 470 20.22 -11.14 -5.06
N LEU A 471 21.30 -11.58 -4.43
CA LEU A 471 21.81 -12.95 -4.49
C LEU A 471 20.81 -13.96 -3.90
N VAL A 472 20.30 -13.69 -2.69
CA VAL A 472 19.32 -14.55 -2.03
C VAL A 472 18.02 -14.62 -2.83
N SER A 473 17.55 -13.48 -3.36
CA SER A 473 16.33 -13.44 -4.19
C SER A 473 16.51 -14.22 -5.50
N ALA A 474 17.67 -14.07 -6.15
CA ALA A 474 18.00 -14.79 -7.37
C ALA A 474 18.07 -16.30 -7.14
N ALA A 475 18.74 -16.73 -6.07
CA ALA A 475 18.88 -18.14 -5.72
C ALA A 475 17.51 -18.75 -5.35
N CYS A 476 16.76 -18.10 -4.46
CA CYS A 476 15.44 -18.55 -4.04
C CYS A 476 14.46 -18.66 -5.22
N THR A 477 14.51 -17.71 -6.15
CA THR A 477 13.68 -17.73 -7.36
C THR A 477 14.10 -18.83 -8.32
N ALA A 478 15.41 -19.00 -8.57
CA ALA A 478 15.92 -20.06 -9.43
C ALA A 478 15.56 -21.46 -8.88
N MET A 479 15.72 -21.67 -7.57
CA MET A 479 15.30 -22.90 -6.90
C MET A 479 13.81 -23.17 -7.07
N HIS A 480 12.96 -22.15 -6.88
CA HIS A 480 11.53 -22.27 -7.13
C HIS A 480 11.21 -22.70 -8.57
N TRP A 481 11.91 -22.10 -9.53
CA TRP A 481 11.70 -22.40 -10.95
C TRP A 481 12.08 -23.83 -11.31
N LEU A 482 13.20 -24.30 -10.77
CA LEU A 482 13.67 -25.67 -10.95
C LEU A 482 12.77 -26.68 -10.25
N ALA A 483 12.32 -26.41 -9.02
CA ALA A 483 11.36 -27.26 -8.31
C ALA A 483 10.02 -27.38 -9.07
N CYS A 484 9.52 -26.29 -9.66
CA CYS A 484 8.36 -26.36 -10.54
C CYS A 484 8.63 -27.18 -11.80
N GLY A 485 9.81 -27.04 -12.41
CA GLY A 485 10.21 -27.83 -13.58
C GLY A 485 10.33 -29.32 -13.28
N GLU A 486 10.85 -29.65 -12.10
CA GLU A 486 11.00 -30.99 -11.55
C GLU A 486 9.65 -31.67 -11.29
N THR A 487 8.71 -30.93 -10.68
CA THR A 487 7.33 -31.41 -10.49
C THR A 487 6.70 -31.76 -11.84
N MET A 488 6.78 -30.84 -12.81
CA MET A 488 6.25 -31.04 -14.15
C MET A 488 6.98 -32.15 -14.91
N TYR A 489 8.26 -32.38 -14.63
CA TYR A 489 9.02 -33.51 -15.18
C TYR A 489 8.42 -34.85 -14.72
N HIS A 490 8.26 -35.03 -13.41
CA HIS A 490 7.69 -36.25 -12.84
C HIS A 490 6.23 -36.46 -13.29
N GLU A 491 5.43 -35.39 -13.39
CA GLU A 491 4.07 -35.46 -13.91
C GLU A 491 3.98 -35.83 -15.39
N ARG A 492 4.86 -35.31 -16.26
CA ARG A 492 4.83 -35.56 -17.71
C ARG A 492 5.46 -36.90 -18.11
N ASN A 493 6.54 -37.28 -17.43
CA ASN A 493 7.14 -38.61 -17.62
C ASN A 493 6.23 -39.74 -17.12
N ARG A 494 5.02 -39.41 -16.68
CA ARG A 494 3.94 -40.37 -16.47
C ARG A 494 3.54 -41.11 -17.76
N PHE A 495 3.84 -40.57 -18.95
CA PHE A 495 3.32 -41.13 -20.21
C PHE A 495 4.35 -41.44 -21.30
N ASP A 496 5.57 -40.86 -21.25
CA ASP A 496 6.57 -41.08 -22.31
C ASP A 496 7.99 -40.71 -21.85
N GLU A 497 8.89 -41.70 -21.78
CA GLU A 497 10.29 -41.53 -21.32
C GLU A 497 11.14 -40.66 -22.28
N ARG A 498 10.66 -40.34 -23.48
CA ARG A 498 11.48 -39.75 -24.55
C ARG A 498 11.51 -38.22 -24.61
N ASN A 499 10.90 -37.50 -23.67
CA ASN A 499 10.50 -36.10 -23.92
C ASN A 499 11.31 -34.97 -23.26
N LEU A 500 12.38 -35.24 -22.49
CA LEU A 500 13.36 -34.17 -22.22
C LEU A 500 14.38 -34.08 -23.34
N THR A 501 14.12 -33.15 -24.26
CA THR A 501 15.14 -32.68 -25.17
C THR A 501 16.03 -31.67 -24.45
N TRP A 502 17.27 -32.10 -24.18
CA TRP A 502 18.37 -31.24 -23.69
C TRP A 502 18.87 -30.23 -24.75
N ILE A 503 18.06 -29.99 -25.77
CA ILE A 503 18.37 -29.15 -26.92
C ILE A 503 18.15 -27.68 -26.53
N GLU A 504 19.01 -26.80 -27.04
CA GLU A 504 18.89 -25.34 -26.91
C GLU A 504 17.53 -24.81 -27.39
N THR A 505 17.02 -23.80 -26.70
CA THR A 505 15.75 -23.15 -27.05
C THR A 505 15.76 -21.66 -26.76
N LYS A 506 14.68 -20.97 -27.13
CA LYS A 506 14.46 -19.58 -26.72
C LYS A 506 14.44 -19.36 -25.19
N GLN A 507 14.34 -20.42 -24.36
CA GLN A 507 14.44 -20.33 -22.90
C GLN A 507 15.89 -20.28 -22.38
N ASP A 508 16.88 -20.36 -23.28
CA ASP A 508 18.29 -20.31 -22.92
C ASP A 508 18.69 -18.94 -22.39
N GLU A 509 17.99 -17.86 -22.77
CA GLU A 509 18.31 -16.52 -22.30
C GLU A 509 18.12 -16.37 -20.77
N PRO A 510 16.96 -16.74 -20.19
CA PRO A 510 16.84 -16.90 -18.74
C PRO A 510 17.91 -17.79 -18.10
N ALA A 511 18.23 -18.93 -18.71
CA ALA A 511 19.20 -19.88 -18.16
C ALA A 511 20.62 -19.29 -18.15
N LYS A 512 20.99 -18.51 -19.17
CA LYS A 512 22.26 -17.78 -19.27
C LYS A 512 22.32 -16.58 -18.31
N GLN A 513 21.19 -15.99 -17.95
CA GLN A 513 21.17 -14.86 -17.01
C GLN A 513 21.35 -15.30 -15.55
N ILE A 514 20.89 -16.49 -15.16
CA ILE A 514 21.05 -16.99 -13.77
C ILE A 514 22.54 -17.03 -13.31
N PRO A 515 23.50 -17.62 -14.05
CA PRO A 515 24.91 -17.62 -13.62
C PRO A 515 25.52 -16.22 -13.57
N LEU A 516 25.05 -15.27 -14.39
CA LEU A 516 25.50 -13.88 -14.31
C LEU A 516 25.08 -13.19 -13.00
N GLU A 517 23.97 -13.63 -12.39
CA GLU A 517 23.43 -13.03 -11.18
C GLU A 517 23.89 -13.76 -9.91
N LEU A 518 24.07 -15.09 -9.99
CA LEU A 518 24.53 -15.93 -8.87
C LEU A 518 26.05 -16.03 -8.77
N GLY A 519 26.76 -15.83 -9.88
CA GLY A 519 28.14 -16.26 -10.03
C GLY A 519 28.24 -17.75 -10.34
N GLU A 520 29.29 -18.11 -11.07
CA GLU A 520 29.52 -19.49 -11.55
C GLU A 520 29.58 -20.55 -10.43
N PRO A 521 30.27 -20.34 -9.29
CA PRO A 521 30.35 -21.36 -8.24
C PRO A 521 28.99 -21.70 -7.64
N LEU A 522 28.19 -20.67 -7.32
CA LEU A 522 26.87 -20.85 -6.73
C LEU A 522 25.86 -21.42 -7.72
N PHE A 523 25.94 -21.00 -8.98
CA PHE A 523 25.12 -21.57 -10.04
C PHE A 523 25.37 -23.07 -10.21
N ARG A 524 26.64 -23.48 -10.27
CA ARG A 524 27.02 -24.90 -10.38
C ARG A 524 26.56 -25.72 -9.17
N GLU A 525 26.75 -25.19 -7.96
CA GLU A 525 26.28 -25.83 -6.74
C GLU A 525 24.76 -26.01 -6.74
N LEU A 526 24.03 -24.95 -7.11
CA LEU A 526 22.57 -24.99 -7.24
C LEU A 526 22.15 -26.02 -8.29
N VAL A 527 22.77 -26.07 -9.46
CA VAL A 527 22.47 -27.07 -10.50
C VAL A 527 22.79 -28.49 -10.03
N GLY A 528 23.88 -28.67 -9.28
CA GLY A 528 24.24 -29.94 -8.64
C GLY A 528 23.10 -30.53 -7.81
N LEU A 529 22.40 -29.70 -7.02
CA LEU A 529 21.25 -30.15 -6.21
C LEU A 529 20.15 -30.83 -7.04
N TRP A 530 19.92 -30.37 -8.28
CA TRP A 530 18.93 -30.99 -9.17
C TRP A 530 19.52 -32.11 -10.03
N ARG A 531 20.79 -32.03 -10.42
CA ARG A 531 21.45 -33.10 -11.20
C ARG A 531 21.60 -34.39 -10.41
N ASP A 532 21.81 -34.29 -9.10
CA ASP A 532 21.83 -35.43 -8.19
C ASP A 532 20.48 -36.18 -8.21
N LEU A 533 19.39 -35.46 -8.46
CA LEU A 533 18.03 -36.01 -8.51
C LEU A 533 17.62 -36.50 -9.89
N ILE A 534 17.90 -35.71 -10.94
CA ILE A 534 17.55 -36.00 -12.33
C ILE A 534 18.84 -35.94 -13.16
N PRO A 535 19.56 -37.06 -13.32
CA PRO A 535 20.80 -37.09 -14.06
C PRO A 535 20.60 -36.67 -15.51
N ALA A 536 21.52 -35.87 -16.02
CA ALA A 536 21.62 -35.53 -17.44
C ALA A 536 22.95 -36.04 -18.01
N PRO A 537 23.02 -36.31 -19.33
CA PRO A 537 24.29 -36.69 -19.97
C PRO A 537 25.41 -35.69 -19.69
N GLU A 538 26.65 -36.17 -19.57
CA GLU A 538 27.83 -35.32 -19.31
C GLU A 538 28.05 -34.23 -20.37
N THR A 539 27.53 -34.44 -21.58
CA THR A 539 27.57 -33.46 -22.67
C THR A 539 26.64 -32.26 -22.48
N VAL A 540 25.67 -32.35 -21.56
CA VAL A 540 24.70 -31.28 -21.29
C VAL A 540 25.32 -30.28 -20.33
N THR A 541 25.46 -29.04 -20.76
CA THR A 541 25.95 -27.94 -19.91
C THR A 541 24.93 -27.56 -18.83
N ASP A 542 25.37 -26.93 -17.74
CA ASP A 542 24.47 -26.47 -16.67
C ASP A 542 23.41 -25.48 -17.15
N CYS A 543 23.75 -24.62 -18.13
CA CYS A 543 22.78 -23.73 -18.76
C CYS A 543 21.71 -24.49 -19.57
N GLN A 544 22.11 -25.51 -20.34
CA GLN A 544 21.16 -26.36 -21.10
C GLN A 544 20.28 -27.19 -20.16
N TYR A 545 20.85 -27.67 -19.04
CA TYR A 545 20.11 -28.36 -17.99
C TYR A 545 19.02 -27.45 -17.41
N VAL A 546 19.39 -26.26 -16.92
CA VAL A 546 18.46 -25.29 -16.37
C VAL A 546 17.42 -24.84 -17.40
N SER A 547 17.84 -24.56 -18.63
CA SER A 547 16.92 -24.20 -19.73
C SER A 547 15.83 -25.26 -19.93
N SER A 548 16.20 -26.54 -19.87
CA SER A 548 15.26 -27.65 -20.00
C SER A 548 14.22 -27.67 -18.88
N PHE A 549 14.61 -27.44 -17.63
CA PHE A 549 13.67 -27.31 -16.51
C PHE A 549 12.79 -26.06 -16.62
N LEU A 550 13.35 -24.93 -17.10
CA LEU A 550 12.56 -23.71 -17.33
C LEU A 550 11.51 -23.91 -18.44
N LYS A 551 11.70 -24.81 -19.40
CA LYS A 551 10.64 -25.16 -20.38
C LYS A 551 9.47 -25.89 -19.73
N LEU A 552 9.74 -26.73 -18.73
CA LEU A 552 8.72 -27.52 -18.04
C LEU A 552 7.96 -26.68 -17.02
N SER A 553 8.67 -25.74 -16.38
CA SER A 553 8.09 -24.84 -15.40
C SER A 553 6.91 -24.04 -16.00
N PRO A 554 5.76 -23.93 -15.30
CA PRO A 554 4.55 -23.29 -15.83
C PRO A 554 4.66 -21.77 -15.97
N MET A 555 5.78 -21.15 -15.56
CA MET A 555 5.92 -19.71 -15.65
C MET A 555 6.20 -19.24 -17.07
N ARG A 556 5.61 -18.10 -17.38
CA ARG A 556 5.76 -17.45 -18.68
C ARG A 556 7.14 -16.79 -18.77
N ALA A 557 7.75 -16.81 -19.96
CA ALA A 557 9.03 -16.15 -20.21
C ALA A 557 9.02 -14.66 -19.79
N ILE A 558 7.90 -13.95 -19.96
CA ILE A 558 7.74 -12.55 -19.53
C ILE A 558 7.91 -12.39 -18.01
N GLN A 559 7.38 -13.32 -17.21
CA GLN A 559 7.51 -13.28 -15.74
C GLN A 559 8.98 -13.46 -15.35
N ARG A 560 9.67 -14.42 -15.95
CA ARG A 560 11.13 -14.64 -15.75
C ARG A 560 11.94 -13.39 -16.10
N MET A 561 11.68 -12.80 -17.26
CA MET A 561 12.35 -11.57 -17.69
C MET A 561 12.08 -10.39 -16.75
N ASN A 562 10.88 -10.29 -16.17
CA ASN A 562 10.58 -9.27 -15.19
C ASN A 562 11.34 -9.49 -13.87
N CYS A 563 11.55 -10.74 -13.43
CA CYS A 563 12.41 -11.06 -12.30
C CYS A 563 13.85 -10.59 -12.54
N PHE A 564 14.47 -10.92 -13.67
CA PHE A 564 15.83 -10.44 -13.98
C PHE A 564 15.93 -8.91 -14.06
N LYS A 565 14.95 -8.26 -14.70
CA LYS A 565 14.87 -6.78 -14.71
C LYS A 565 14.77 -6.22 -13.30
N SER A 566 14.08 -6.92 -12.40
CA SER A 566 13.96 -6.49 -11.01
C SER A 566 15.27 -6.69 -10.23
N TRP A 567 16.03 -7.76 -10.47
CA TRP A 567 17.35 -7.99 -9.84
C TRP A 567 18.39 -6.97 -10.30
N LYS A 568 18.44 -6.68 -11.60
CA LYS A 568 19.32 -5.64 -12.15
C LYS A 568 19.06 -4.26 -11.52
N LYS A 569 17.81 -3.97 -11.12
CA LYS A 569 17.44 -2.73 -10.45
C LYS A 569 17.89 -2.65 -8.98
N ILE A 570 18.19 -3.77 -8.31
CA ILE A 570 18.60 -3.77 -6.90
C ILE A 570 20.03 -3.20 -6.75
N GLY A 571 20.91 -3.39 -7.74
CA GLY A 571 22.30 -2.92 -7.71
C GLY A 571 22.55 -1.59 -8.41
N THR A 572 21.68 -1.16 -9.34
CA THR A 572 21.81 0.18 -9.92
C THR A 572 21.41 1.20 -8.87
N LYS A 573 22.36 2.00 -8.38
CA LYS A 573 22.15 3.11 -7.41
C LYS A 573 20.76 3.65 -7.62
N ALA A 574 19.88 3.38 -6.65
CA ALA A 574 18.54 3.92 -6.67
C ALA A 574 18.72 5.43 -6.79
N GLN A 575 18.50 5.99 -7.97
CA GLN A 575 17.88 7.30 -7.98
C GLN A 575 16.66 7.07 -7.12
N PRO A 576 16.50 7.83 -6.01
CA PRO A 576 15.32 7.72 -5.19
C PRO A 576 14.19 7.63 -6.19
N ILE A 577 13.40 6.57 -6.12
CA ILE A 577 12.14 6.55 -6.84
C ILE A 577 11.31 7.60 -6.08
N MET A 578 11.66 8.87 -6.27
CA MET A 578 10.76 9.98 -6.23
C MET A 578 9.71 9.51 -7.20
N TYR A 579 8.67 8.88 -6.67
CA TYR A 579 7.36 8.86 -7.26
C TYR A 579 7.19 10.28 -7.76
N LEU A 580 7.40 10.47 -9.06
CA LEU A 580 7.45 11.79 -9.68
C LEU A 580 6.10 12.40 -9.33
N SER A 581 6.10 13.23 -8.30
CA SER A 581 5.18 14.34 -8.19
C SER A 581 5.34 14.99 -9.54
N ARG A 582 4.30 14.84 -10.35
CA ARG A 582 4.21 15.40 -11.68
C ARG A 582 4.19 16.91 -11.48
N LYS A 583 5.34 17.50 -11.17
CA LYS A 583 5.58 18.93 -11.28
C LYS A 583 5.28 19.20 -12.74
N ARG A 584 4.09 19.75 -12.99
CA ARG A 584 3.83 20.43 -14.25
C ARG A 584 4.92 21.48 -14.34
N ASN A 585 5.89 21.27 -15.24
CA ASN A 585 6.78 22.34 -15.67
C ASN A 585 5.88 23.50 -16.06
N LYS A 586 6.13 24.64 -15.41
CA LYS A 586 5.37 25.86 -15.56
C LYS A 586 6.03 26.80 -16.58
N ASP A 587 7.06 26.33 -17.27
CA ASP A 587 7.97 27.15 -18.06
C ASP A 587 7.93 26.84 -19.57
N ASP A 588 6.82 26.27 -20.08
CA ASP A 588 6.50 26.32 -21.51
C ASP A 588 5.64 27.57 -21.80
N VAL A 589 6.23 28.74 -21.64
CA VAL A 589 5.78 29.99 -22.28
C VAL A 589 7.03 30.71 -22.76
N ASP A 590 7.51 30.32 -23.94
CA ASP A 590 7.97 31.23 -25.00
C ASP A 590 8.62 30.40 -26.12
N MET A 591 7.81 29.93 -27.06
CA MET A 591 8.29 29.60 -28.40
C MET A 591 8.05 30.81 -29.31
N PRO A 592 9.09 31.38 -29.95
CA PRO A 592 8.89 32.45 -30.91
C PRO A 592 8.23 31.90 -32.18
N LEU A 593 7.22 32.63 -32.65
CA LEU A 593 6.51 32.39 -33.89
C LEU A 593 7.48 32.25 -35.07
N LYS A 594 7.41 31.12 -35.79
CA LYS A 594 8.06 30.92 -37.09
C LYS A 594 7.53 31.97 -38.07
N LYS A 595 8.46 32.70 -38.70
CA LYS A 595 8.20 33.56 -39.88
C LYS A 595 7.69 32.72 -41.06
N PRO A 596 6.82 33.27 -41.93
CA PRO A 596 6.43 32.62 -43.16
C PRO A 596 7.56 32.75 -44.20
N CYS A 597 7.88 31.66 -44.88
CA CYS A 597 8.72 31.66 -46.08
C CYS A 597 7.97 32.36 -47.22
N SER A 598 8.54 33.46 -47.71
CA SER A 598 8.22 34.02 -49.02
C SER A 598 8.97 33.23 -50.10
N SER A 599 8.24 32.87 -51.14
CA SER A 599 8.71 32.39 -52.43
C SER A 599 9.67 33.36 -53.12
N ASN A 600 10.75 32.82 -53.68
CA ASN A 600 11.28 33.14 -55.02
C ASN A 600 12.09 31.94 -55.51
#